data_AF-A0A7Y5GMR3-F1
#
_entry.id   AF-A0A7Y5GMR3-F1
#
_cell.length_a   1.000
_cell.length_b   1.000
_cell.length_c   1.000
_cell.angle_alpha   90.00
_cell.angle_beta   90.00
_cell.angle_gamma   90.00
#
_symmetry.space_group_name_H-M   'P 1'
#
loop_
_entity.id
_entity.type
_entity.pdbx_description
1 polymer ?
#
loop_
_entity_poly.entity_id
_entity_poly.type
_entity_poly.pdbx_seq_one_letter_code
_entity_poly.pdbx_strand_id
1 'polypeptide(L)'
;MMYRFLILTVLLLTTVVYSQENPKPFFKQVTPNLVVKDVNATCEFYVGKLGFSTVLTIPDTGKFLFAMLKRDSVTVMFQDIESLKQGFPNDDIKPAAGSIILYIDITEFDELVDELKEKKVTIERYIPETFYGTREMVIRDNSGHFIVFAMDLERVEP
;
A
#
# COMPACT_ATOMS: atom_id res chain seq x y z
N MET A 1 -14.07 56.50 -35.29
CA MET A 1 -13.53 55.97 -36.57
C MET A 1 -12.41 55.01 -36.17
N MET A 2 -12.66 53.73 -35.90
CA MET A 2 -12.89 52.61 -36.84
C MET A 2 -11.79 51.57 -36.55
N TYR A 3 -12.07 50.57 -35.70
CA TYR A 3 -11.64 49.17 -35.88
C TYR A 3 -12.58 48.28 -35.05
N ARG A 4 -13.47 47.64 -35.78
CA ARG A 4 -14.53 46.72 -35.37
C ARG A 4 -14.33 45.53 -36.33
N PHE A 5 -14.34 44.29 -35.80
CA PHE A 5 -14.35 42.98 -36.51
C PHE A 5 -13.02 42.34 -36.95
N LEU A 6 -12.50 41.42 -36.12
CA LEU A 6 -11.81 40.13 -36.40
C LEU A 6 -11.31 39.69 -35.00
N ILE A 7 -11.67 38.59 -34.33
CA ILE A 7 -11.84 37.19 -34.69
C ILE A 7 -12.82 36.62 -33.66
N LEU A 8 -14.04 36.29 -34.09
CA LEU A 8 -15.04 35.55 -33.32
C LEU A 8 -15.25 34.21 -34.05
N THR A 9 -14.20 33.40 -34.17
CA THR A 9 -14.26 32.05 -34.75
C THR A 9 -13.09 31.16 -34.33
N VAL A 10 -12.83 31.03 -33.02
CA VAL A 10 -12.20 29.82 -32.43
C VAL A 10 -12.86 29.57 -31.07
N LEU A 11 -14.19 29.54 -31.05
CA LEU A 11 -14.94 28.84 -30.02
C LEU A 11 -15.60 27.67 -30.76
N LEU A 12 -15.59 26.48 -30.15
CA LEU A 12 -16.28 25.27 -30.61
C LEU A 12 -15.47 24.31 -31.51
N LEU A 13 -14.31 23.80 -31.06
CA LEU A 13 -13.76 22.50 -31.51
C LEU A 13 -12.50 22.09 -30.70
N THR A 14 -12.64 21.90 -29.38
CA THR A 14 -11.76 20.99 -28.60
C THR A 14 -12.39 20.56 -27.27
N THR A 15 -13.40 21.27 -26.77
CA THR A 15 -14.09 20.91 -25.51
C THR A 15 -15.11 19.77 -25.64
N VAL A 16 -15.25 19.14 -26.81
CA VAL A 16 -16.08 17.95 -26.97
C VAL A 16 -15.25 16.89 -27.69
N VAL A 17 -15.17 15.71 -27.07
CA VAL A 17 -14.41 14.50 -27.45
C VAL A 17 -12.92 14.59 -27.07
N TYR A 18 -12.47 14.08 -25.93
CA TYR A 18 -12.77 12.75 -25.40
C TYR A 18 -12.78 12.83 -23.86
N SER A 19 -13.96 12.94 -23.25
CA SER A 19 -14.13 12.32 -21.93
C SER A 19 -13.95 10.83 -22.21
N GLN A 20 -12.72 10.32 -22.05
CA GLN A 20 -12.51 8.88 -22.04
C GLN A 20 -13.24 8.49 -20.77
N GLU A 21 -14.50 8.06 -20.89
CA GLU A 21 -15.05 7.20 -19.85
C GLU A 21 -14.06 6.04 -19.80
N ASN A 22 -13.09 6.15 -18.90
CA ASN A 22 -12.12 5.10 -18.68
C ASN A 22 -12.95 3.85 -18.44
N PRO A 23 -12.81 2.82 -19.30
CA PRO A 23 -13.65 1.64 -19.18
C PRO A 23 -13.56 1.14 -17.76
N LYS A 24 -14.72 0.91 -17.13
CA LYS A 24 -14.80 0.50 -15.72
C LYS A 24 -13.81 -0.66 -15.52
N PRO A 25 -12.82 -0.50 -14.63
CA PRO A 25 -11.77 -1.50 -14.51
C PRO A 25 -12.37 -2.82 -14.03
N PHE A 26 -11.99 -3.92 -14.70
CA PHE A 26 -12.40 -5.27 -14.31
C PHE A 26 -11.72 -5.70 -13.01
N PHE A 27 -10.41 -5.45 -12.91
CA PHE A 27 -9.62 -5.61 -11.68
C PHE A 27 -9.33 -4.23 -11.09
N LYS A 28 -9.52 -4.07 -9.79
CA LYS A 28 -9.36 -2.78 -9.11
C LYS A 28 -8.09 -2.68 -8.26
N GLN A 29 -7.83 -3.73 -7.47
CA GLN A 29 -6.74 -3.75 -6.50
C GLN A 29 -6.42 -5.19 -6.11
N VAL A 30 -5.21 -5.41 -5.61
CA VAL A 30 -4.83 -6.60 -4.87
C VAL A 30 -4.68 -6.19 -3.41
N THR A 31 -5.29 -6.95 -2.49
CA THR A 31 -5.12 -6.78 -1.05
C THR A 31 -4.49 -8.05 -0.50
N PRO A 32 -3.25 -8.00 0.01
CA PRO A 32 -2.63 -9.18 0.59
C PRO A 32 -3.37 -9.60 1.86
N ASN A 33 -3.62 -10.90 2.01
CA ASN A 33 -4.08 -11.50 3.26
C ASN A 33 -2.96 -12.38 3.82
N LEU A 34 -2.28 -11.90 4.85
CA LEU A 34 -1.08 -12.49 5.40
C LEU A 34 -1.42 -13.42 6.56
N VAL A 35 -0.93 -14.66 6.49
CA VAL A 35 -1.09 -15.62 7.58
C VAL A 35 -0.06 -15.32 8.67
N VAL A 36 -0.55 -14.97 9.85
CA VAL A 36 0.27 -14.60 11.00
C VAL A 36 -0.01 -15.49 12.21
N LYS A 37 0.94 -15.54 13.14
CA LYS A 37 0.79 -16.33 14.37
C LYS A 37 -0.14 -15.69 15.40
N ASP A 38 -0.18 -14.36 15.41
CA ASP A 38 -0.96 -13.57 16.36
C ASP A 38 -1.47 -12.29 15.67
N VAL A 39 -2.76 -12.26 15.37
CA VAL A 39 -3.39 -11.13 14.67
C VAL A 39 -3.43 -9.89 15.57
N ASN A 40 -3.62 -10.04 16.88
CA ASN A 40 -3.66 -8.92 17.82
C ASN A 40 -2.30 -8.20 17.87
N ALA A 41 -1.22 -8.97 18.05
CA ALA A 41 0.14 -8.41 18.09
C ALA A 41 0.52 -7.72 16.77
N THR A 42 0.08 -8.27 15.64
CA THR A 42 0.29 -7.65 14.32
C THR A 42 -0.53 -6.38 14.15
N CYS A 43 -1.78 -6.33 14.64
CA CYS A 43 -2.55 -5.08 14.67
C CYS A 43 -1.84 -4.00 15.50
N GLU A 44 -1.33 -4.34 16.68
CA GLU A 44 -0.58 -3.40 17.52
C GLU A 44 0.67 -2.87 16.81
N PHE A 45 1.40 -3.73 16.10
CA PHE A 45 2.56 -3.32 15.31
C PHE A 45 2.15 -2.37 14.18
N TYR A 46 1.21 -2.76 13.32
CA TYR A 46 0.86 -1.93 12.16
C TYR A 46 0.20 -0.61 12.56
N VAL A 47 -0.67 -0.61 13.59
CA VAL A 47 -1.30 0.61 14.09
C VAL A 47 -0.30 1.49 14.83
N GLY A 48 0.42 0.93 15.81
CA GLY A 48 1.30 1.69 16.68
C GLY A 48 2.63 2.09 16.04
N LYS A 49 3.18 1.26 15.15
CA LYS A 49 4.50 1.48 14.52
C LYS A 49 4.41 1.99 13.10
N LEU A 50 3.44 1.52 12.31
CA LEU A 50 3.32 1.89 10.90
C LEU A 50 2.16 2.85 10.62
N GLY A 51 1.43 3.33 11.64
CA GLY A 51 0.40 4.35 11.47
C GLY A 51 -0.85 3.89 10.72
N PHE A 52 -1.07 2.58 10.60
CA PHE A 52 -2.32 2.04 10.05
C PHE A 52 -3.48 2.25 11.02
N SER A 53 -4.70 2.14 10.50
CA SER A 53 -5.93 2.12 11.29
C SER A 53 -6.67 0.79 11.08
N THR A 54 -7.30 0.31 12.15
CA THR A 54 -8.16 -0.88 12.08
C THR A 54 -9.47 -0.56 11.36
N VAL A 55 -9.77 -1.29 10.30
CA VAL A 55 -11.02 -1.18 9.54
C VAL A 55 -12.03 -2.21 9.99
N LEU A 56 -11.58 -3.46 10.20
CA LEU A 56 -12.42 -4.58 10.58
C LEU A 56 -11.60 -5.61 11.36
N THR A 57 -12.21 -6.22 12.37
CA THR A 57 -11.69 -7.40 13.08
C THR A 57 -12.77 -8.47 13.18
N ILE A 58 -12.34 -9.73 13.27
CA ILE A 58 -13.23 -10.87 13.52
C ILE A 58 -12.56 -11.80 14.54
N PRO A 59 -13.20 -12.08 15.70
CA PRO A 59 -14.29 -11.30 16.29
C PRO A 59 -13.93 -9.82 16.51
N ASP A 60 -14.92 -8.99 16.82
CA ASP A 60 -14.74 -7.54 17.05
C ASP A 60 -13.88 -7.24 18.29
N THR A 61 -13.88 -8.14 19.27
CA THR A 61 -13.18 -8.02 20.55
C THR A 61 -12.51 -9.33 20.95
N GLY A 62 -11.51 -9.24 21.84
CA GLY A 62 -10.77 -10.40 22.33
C GLY A 62 -9.67 -10.87 21.36
N LYS A 63 -9.55 -12.19 21.15
CA LYS A 63 -8.55 -12.76 20.25
C LYS A 63 -9.05 -12.68 18.81
N PHE A 64 -8.40 -11.87 18.00
CA PHE A 64 -8.70 -11.72 16.58
C PHE A 64 -8.23 -12.95 15.80
N LEU A 65 -9.10 -13.45 14.94
CA LEU A 65 -8.83 -14.46 13.92
C LEU A 65 -8.55 -13.81 12.56
N PHE A 66 -9.08 -12.60 12.35
CA PHE A 66 -8.86 -11.81 11.15
C PHE A 66 -8.84 -10.33 11.49
N ALA A 67 -8.03 -9.57 10.78
CA ALA A 67 -8.06 -8.11 10.80
C ALA A 67 -7.81 -7.53 9.41
N MET A 68 -8.49 -6.45 9.09
CA MET A 68 -8.24 -5.60 7.93
C MET A 68 -7.76 -4.24 8.43
N LEU A 69 -6.56 -3.84 8.01
CA LEU A 69 -5.95 -2.58 8.38
C LEU A 69 -5.73 -1.72 7.13
N LYS A 70 -5.77 -0.40 7.31
CA LYS A 70 -5.59 0.56 6.21
C LYS A 70 -4.77 1.76 6.65
N ARG A 71 -3.86 2.20 5.78
CA ARG A 71 -3.18 3.50 5.84
C ARG A 71 -3.31 4.14 4.46
N ASP A 72 -3.89 5.33 4.38
CA ASP A 72 -4.16 6.04 3.14
C ASP A 72 -4.94 5.17 2.13
N SER A 73 -4.38 4.88 0.95
CA SER A 73 -4.98 3.96 -0.04
C SER A 73 -4.56 2.50 0.15
N VAL A 74 -3.58 2.21 1.00
CA VAL A 74 -2.98 0.88 1.19
C VAL A 74 -3.76 0.08 2.21
N THR A 75 -4.24 -1.10 1.80
CA THR A 75 -4.97 -2.03 2.67
C THR A 75 -4.19 -3.34 2.79
N VAL A 76 -4.10 -3.88 4.01
CA VAL A 76 -3.49 -5.18 4.30
C VAL A 76 -4.44 -5.95 5.21
N MET A 77 -4.60 -7.24 4.94
CA MET A 77 -5.36 -8.17 5.79
C MET A 77 -4.41 -9.13 6.47
N PHE A 78 -4.77 -9.53 7.69
CA PHE A 78 -4.05 -10.52 8.49
C PHE A 78 -5.03 -11.57 8.96
N GLN A 79 -4.61 -12.83 8.96
CA GLN A 79 -5.44 -13.93 9.35
C GLN A 79 -4.67 -14.98 10.15
N ASP A 80 -5.32 -15.49 11.19
CA ASP A 80 -4.83 -16.60 11.98
C ASP A 80 -4.87 -17.90 11.15
N ILE A 81 -3.81 -18.69 11.27
CA ILE A 81 -3.64 -19.91 10.47
C ILE A 81 -4.74 -20.96 10.72
N GLU A 82 -5.22 -21.09 11.95
CA GLU A 82 -6.24 -22.09 12.30
C GLU A 82 -7.61 -21.67 11.78
N SER A 83 -7.90 -20.37 11.77
CA SER A 83 -9.09 -19.83 11.10
C SER A 83 -9.05 -20.05 9.59
N LEU A 84 -7.88 -19.92 8.96
CA LEU A 84 -7.73 -20.06 7.52
C LEU A 84 -8.01 -21.49 7.03
N LYS A 85 -7.59 -22.51 7.79
CA LYS A 85 -7.88 -23.93 7.49
C LYS A 85 -9.38 -24.25 7.42
N GLN A 86 -10.23 -23.50 8.12
CA GLN A 86 -11.68 -23.73 8.13
C GLN A 86 -12.39 -23.21 6.87
N GLY A 87 -11.77 -22.25 6.15
CA GLY A 87 -12.41 -21.53 5.04
C GLY A 87 -11.91 -21.90 3.64
N PHE A 88 -10.82 -22.65 3.52
CA PHE A 88 -10.22 -23.02 2.23
C PHE A 88 -10.30 -24.52 1.98
N PRO A 89 -10.46 -24.96 0.72
CA PRO A 89 -10.73 -26.36 0.39
C PRO A 89 -9.56 -27.33 0.57
N ASN A 90 -8.44 -26.94 1.22
CA ASN A 90 -7.26 -27.79 1.38
C ASN A 90 -6.63 -27.65 2.78
N ASP A 91 -6.38 -28.79 3.42
CA ASP A 91 -5.67 -28.93 4.70
C ASP A 91 -4.15 -28.63 4.60
N ASP A 92 -3.64 -28.41 3.38
CA ASP A 92 -2.22 -28.18 3.07
C ASP A 92 -1.73 -26.74 3.26
N ILE A 93 -2.54 -25.88 3.88
CA ILE A 93 -2.12 -24.52 4.25
C ILE A 93 -1.07 -24.63 5.35
N LYS A 94 0.19 -24.55 4.93
CA LYS A 94 1.34 -24.44 5.81
C LYS A 94 1.53 -22.98 6.18
N PRO A 95 1.99 -22.65 7.40
CA PRO A 95 2.52 -21.33 7.67
C PRO A 95 3.52 -21.02 6.57
N ALA A 96 3.42 -19.85 5.93
CA ALA A 96 4.29 -19.49 4.82
C ALA A 96 5.74 -19.78 5.24
N ALA A 97 6.38 -20.76 4.59
CA ALA A 97 7.74 -21.18 4.90
C ALA A 97 8.78 -20.15 4.41
N GLY A 98 8.34 -18.94 4.08
CA GLY A 98 9.14 -17.84 3.56
C GLY A 98 8.48 -16.50 3.85
N SER A 99 9.30 -15.47 3.98
CA SER A 99 8.87 -14.08 4.06
C SER A 99 8.22 -13.66 2.74
N ILE A 100 6.98 -13.16 2.80
CA ILE A 100 6.42 -12.34 1.72
C ILE A 100 7.15 -10.98 1.73
N ILE A 101 7.32 -10.39 0.55
CA ILE A 101 7.77 -9.02 0.40
C ILE A 101 6.55 -8.18 0.01
N LEU A 102 6.17 -7.23 0.87
CA LEU A 102 5.22 -6.17 0.53
C LEU A 102 6.00 -5.00 -0.05
N TYR A 103 5.77 -4.69 -1.32
CA TYR A 103 6.32 -3.49 -1.94
C TYR A 103 5.24 -2.41 -1.91
N ILE A 104 5.56 -1.27 -1.31
CA ILE A 104 4.62 -0.16 -1.08
C ILE A 104 5.20 1.11 -1.68
N ASP A 105 4.53 1.63 -2.69
CA ASP A 105 4.82 2.95 -3.24
C ASP A 105 4.46 4.03 -2.22
N ILE A 106 5.39 4.93 -1.98
CA ILE A 106 5.25 6.07 -1.07
C ILE A 106 5.65 7.36 -1.79
N THR A 107 5.14 8.49 -1.31
CA THR A 107 5.44 9.81 -1.88
C THR A 107 6.46 10.59 -1.06
N GLU A 108 6.60 10.29 0.24
CA GLU A 108 7.45 11.05 1.17
C GLU A 108 8.43 10.13 1.91
N PHE A 109 9.66 10.00 1.38
CA PHE A 109 10.65 9.07 1.92
C PHE A 109 11.23 9.51 3.26
N ASP A 110 11.72 10.75 3.36
CA ASP A 110 12.42 11.22 4.55
C ASP A 110 11.47 11.40 5.75
N GLU A 111 10.23 11.82 5.50
CA GLU A 111 9.19 11.89 6.55
C GLU A 111 8.89 10.51 7.14
N LEU A 112 8.75 9.48 6.29
CA LEU A 112 8.52 8.12 6.76
C LEU A 112 9.75 7.57 7.50
N VAL A 113 10.95 7.89 7.06
CA VAL A 113 12.19 7.51 7.77
C VAL A 113 12.21 8.08 9.19
N ASP A 114 11.87 9.35 9.35
CA ASP A 114 11.86 10.01 10.65
C ASP A 114 10.74 9.47 11.56
N GLU A 115 9.54 9.24 11.00
CA GLU A 115 8.43 8.58 11.70
C GLU A 115 8.84 7.19 12.23
N LEU A 116 9.46 6.37 11.38
CA LEU A 116 9.88 5.02 11.75
C LEU A 116 10.96 5.04 12.84
N LYS A 117 11.91 5.97 12.78
CA LYS A 117 12.93 6.16 13.84
C LYS A 117 12.29 6.58 15.16
N GLU A 118 11.37 7.55 15.14
CA GLU A 118 10.65 8.01 16.34
C GLU A 118 9.90 6.84 17.00
N LYS A 119 9.24 6.02 16.18
CA LYS A 119 8.51 4.82 16.62
C LYS A 119 9.41 3.64 16.94
N LYS A 120 10.73 3.79 16.83
CA LYS A 120 11.75 2.75 17.11
C LYS A 120 11.57 1.50 16.25
N VAL A 121 11.24 1.69 14.98
CA VAL A 121 11.22 0.62 13.97
C VAL A 121 12.62 0.49 13.38
N THR A 122 13.13 -0.75 13.34
CA THR A 122 14.43 -1.03 12.74
C THR A 122 14.31 -1.02 11.22
N ILE A 123 15.07 -0.13 10.58
CA ILE A 123 15.27 -0.15 9.13
C ILE A 123 16.46 -1.05 8.84
N GLU A 124 16.20 -2.23 8.26
CA GLU A 124 17.20 -3.25 7.96
C GLU A 124 18.13 -2.82 6.81
N ARG A 125 17.61 -2.02 5.88
CA ARG A 125 18.39 -1.54 4.73
C ARG A 125 17.86 -0.22 4.20
N TYR A 126 18.79 0.64 3.80
CA TYR A 126 18.52 1.81 2.95
C TYR A 126 19.14 1.60 1.58
N ILE A 127 18.42 1.97 0.53
CA ILE A 127 18.85 1.91 -0.87
C ILE A 127 18.63 3.32 -1.43
N PRO A 128 19.69 4.15 -1.49
CA PRO A 128 19.56 5.54 -1.93
C PRO A 128 19.01 5.67 -3.36
N GLU A 129 19.37 4.72 -4.23
CA GLU A 129 18.93 4.67 -5.62
C GLU A 129 19.04 3.22 -6.13
N THR A 130 17.97 2.72 -6.74
CA THR A 130 17.94 1.44 -7.47
C THR A 130 18.26 1.66 -8.95
N PHE A 131 18.58 0.58 -9.68
CA PHE A 131 18.83 0.67 -11.12
C PHE A 131 17.61 1.09 -11.96
N TYR A 132 16.41 1.08 -11.37
CA TYR A 132 15.15 1.48 -12.00
C TYR A 132 14.62 2.83 -11.48
N GLY A 133 15.44 3.58 -10.74
CA GLY A 133 15.12 4.97 -10.39
C GLY A 133 14.19 5.13 -9.19
N THR A 134 14.30 4.25 -8.18
CA THR A 134 13.60 4.41 -6.91
C THR A 134 14.57 4.60 -5.76
N ARG A 135 14.15 5.33 -4.72
CA ARG A 135 14.78 5.33 -3.40
C ARG A 135 13.97 4.42 -2.49
N GLU A 136 14.65 3.48 -1.84
CA GLU A 136 13.97 2.42 -1.08
C GLU A 136 14.52 2.24 0.33
N MET A 137 13.66 1.75 1.22
CA MET A 137 14.07 1.20 2.50
C MET A 137 13.33 -0.09 2.80
N VAL A 138 13.99 -0.95 3.56
CA VAL A 138 13.46 -2.26 3.94
C VAL A 138 13.33 -2.34 5.45
N ILE A 139 12.14 -2.71 5.91
CA ILE A 139 11.89 -3.10 7.30
C ILE A 139 11.40 -4.55 7.34
N ARG A 140 11.36 -5.10 8.54
CA ARG A 140 10.68 -6.36 8.83
C ARG A 140 9.58 -6.14 9.85
N ASP A 141 8.41 -6.71 9.60
CA ASP A 141 7.30 -6.66 10.55
C ASP A 141 7.49 -7.67 11.71
N ASN A 142 6.56 -7.66 12.66
CA ASN A 142 6.56 -8.58 13.80
C ASN A 142 6.26 -10.05 13.42
N SER A 143 5.82 -10.30 12.19
CA SER A 143 5.51 -11.63 11.64
C SER A 143 6.64 -12.20 10.76
N GLY A 144 7.70 -11.41 10.52
CA GLY A 144 8.88 -11.78 9.74
C GLY A 144 8.79 -11.44 8.25
N HIS A 145 7.73 -10.78 7.81
CA HIS A 145 7.56 -10.32 6.42
C HIS A 145 8.43 -9.10 6.15
N PHE A 146 8.95 -9.01 4.94
CA PHE A 146 9.68 -7.82 4.50
C PHE A 146 8.68 -6.79 3.97
N ILE A 147 8.90 -5.52 4.34
CA ILE A 147 8.18 -4.39 3.76
C ILE A 147 9.21 -3.48 3.13
N VAL A 148 9.08 -3.28 1.82
CA VAL A 148 9.87 -2.35 1.02
C VAL A 148 9.02 -1.12 0.79
N PHE A 149 9.46 0.02 1.29
CA PHE A 149 8.89 1.31 0.96
C PHE A 149 9.73 1.93 -0.15
N ALA A 150 9.10 2.30 -1.26
CA ALA A 150 9.77 2.82 -2.43
C ALA A 150 9.17 4.15 -2.87
N MET A 151 10.03 5.12 -3.14
CA MET A 151 9.65 6.41 -3.71
C MET A 151 10.34 6.54 -5.07
N ASP A 152 9.58 6.84 -6.11
CA ASP A 152 10.16 7.15 -7.42
C ASP A 152 11.06 8.39 -7.31
N LEU A 153 12.25 8.30 -7.90
CA LEU A 153 13.10 9.46 -8.14
C LEU A 153 12.66 10.08 -9.45
N GLU A 154 12.39 11.39 -9.47
CA GLU A 154 12.09 12.08 -10.72
C GLU A 154 13.21 11.81 -11.74
N ARG A 155 12.83 11.18 -12.85
CA ARG A 155 13.75 10.94 -13.95
C ARG A 155 13.95 12.27 -14.66
N VAL A 156 15.09 12.91 -14.47
CA VAL A 156 15.52 14.00 -15.35
C VAL A 156 15.89 13.34 -16.68
N GLU A 157 14.92 13.24 -17.60
CA GLU A 157 15.24 12.85 -18.98
C GLU A 157 16.15 13.95 -19.59
N PRO A 158 17.30 13.57 -20.20
CA PRO A 158 18.23 14.53 -20.79
C PRO A 158 17.67 15.25 -22.02
#